data_AF-A0A946JVQ9-F1
#
_entry.id   AF-A0A946JVQ9-F1
#
_cell.length_a   1.000
_cell.length_b   1.000
_cell.length_c   1.000
_cell.angle_alpha   90.00
_cell.angle_beta   90.00
_cell.angle_gamma   90.00
#
_symmetry.space_group_name_H-M   'P 1'
#
loop_
_entity.id
_entity.type
_entity.pdbx_description
1 polymer ?
#
loop_
_entity_poly.entity_id
_entity_poly.type
_entity_poly.pdbx_seq_one_letter_code
_entity_poly.pdbx_strand_id
1 'polypeptide(L)'
;MDNRTQLEVILLQCKTWAIHQFNKDENGQDQNSKELFPQIPTTLVIDFFASNSIDEFKQKNDSQIFLKTTGIDSVQWSYILIPPFSHSKTEH
;
A
#
# COMPACT_ATOMS: atom_id res chain seq x y z
N MET A 1 -1.17 -17.83 -6.51
CA MET A 1 -2.17 -16.74 -6.46
C MET A 1 -1.54 -15.50 -7.02
N ASP A 2 -2.25 -14.77 -7.86
CA ASP A 2 -1.80 -13.46 -8.37
C ASP A 2 -1.63 -12.45 -7.21
N ASN A 3 -0.73 -11.48 -7.39
CA ASN A 3 -0.43 -10.46 -6.36
C ASN A 3 -1.68 -9.67 -5.96
N ARG A 4 -2.61 -9.43 -6.89
CA ARG A 4 -3.87 -8.75 -6.64
C ARG A 4 -4.77 -9.57 -5.71
N THR A 5 -4.92 -10.86 -5.97
CA THR A 5 -5.71 -11.75 -5.12
C THR A 5 -5.15 -11.80 -3.69
N GLN A 6 -3.83 -11.84 -3.54
CA GLN A 6 -3.18 -11.81 -2.23
C GLN A 6 -3.41 -10.49 -1.51
N LEU A 7 -3.28 -9.36 -2.22
CA LEU A 7 -3.56 -8.04 -1.70
C LEU A 7 -5.00 -7.94 -1.19
N GLU A 8 -6.00 -8.33 -2.00
CA GLU A 8 -7.42 -8.28 -1.62
C GLU A 8 -7.71 -9.09 -0.35
N VAL A 9 -7.16 -10.31 -0.23
CA VAL A 9 -7.33 -11.16 0.97
C VAL A 9 -6.81 -10.45 2.22
N ILE A 10 -5.66 -9.78 2.14
CA ILE A 10 -5.07 -9.08 3.28
C ILE A 10 -5.83 -7.79 3.59
N LEU A 11 -6.21 -7.02 2.56
CA LEU A 11 -6.95 -5.78 2.76
C LEU A 11 -8.27 -6.02 3.49
N LEU A 12 -8.95 -7.14 3.20
CA LEU A 12 -10.19 -7.56 3.85
C LEU A 12 -10.04 -7.94 5.33
N GLN A 13 -8.82 -8.15 5.82
CA GLN A 13 -8.56 -8.38 7.26
C GLN A 13 -8.72 -7.10 8.08
N CYS A 14 -8.63 -5.93 7.45
CA CYS A 14 -8.83 -4.63 8.08
C CYS A 14 -10.03 -3.90 7.46
N LYS A 15 -10.61 -2.95 8.20
CA LYS A 15 -11.74 -2.14 7.71
C LYS A 15 -11.29 -0.92 6.90
N THR A 16 -10.13 -0.38 7.22
CA THR A 16 -9.59 0.83 6.63
C THR A 16 -8.09 0.71 6.40
N TRP A 17 -7.55 1.54 5.52
CA TRP A 17 -6.11 1.66 5.28
C TRP A 17 -5.72 3.11 4.95
N ALA A 18 -4.54 3.52 5.39
CA ALA A 18 -3.86 4.69 4.86
C ALA A 18 -3.17 4.33 3.54
N ILE A 19 -3.11 5.27 2.61
CA ILE A 19 -2.35 5.11 1.36
C ILE A 19 -1.31 6.23 1.30
N HIS A 20 -0.04 5.82 1.34
CA HIS A 20 1.09 6.70 1.11
C HIS A 20 1.72 6.34 -0.23
N GLN A 21 1.92 7.35 -1.08
CA GLN A 21 2.65 7.22 -2.33
C GLN A 21 4.07 7.75 -2.14
N PHE A 22 5.06 7.08 -2.72
CA PHE A 22 6.42 7.59 -2.76
C PHE A 22 7.08 7.27 -4.08
N ASN A 23 7.91 8.21 -4.51
CA ASN A 23 8.88 8.01 -5.56
C ASN A 23 10.14 7.53 -4.85
N LYS A 24 10.34 6.22 -4.70
CA LYS A 24 11.64 5.74 -4.24
C LYS A 24 12.66 6.00 -5.34
N ASP A 25 13.76 6.64 -4.98
CA ASP A 25 14.93 6.78 -5.84
C ASP A 25 15.61 5.42 -6.07
N GLU A 26 16.54 5.35 -7.02
CA GLU A 26 17.24 4.12 -7.48
C GLU A 26 17.94 3.32 -6.36
N ASN A 27 18.12 3.92 -5.17
CA ASN A 27 18.73 3.31 -3.99
C ASN A 27 17.72 2.82 -2.92
N GLY A 28 16.41 2.97 -3.17
CA GLY A 28 15.36 2.50 -2.26
C GLY A 28 15.14 3.35 -1.00
N GLN A 29 15.71 4.55 -0.93
CA GLN A 29 15.45 5.51 0.15
C GLN A 29 14.27 6.43 -0.19
N ASP A 30 13.34 6.57 0.75
CA ASP A 30 12.20 7.49 0.67
C ASP A 30 12.69 8.91 0.89
N GLN A 31 12.65 9.76 -0.13
CA GLN A 31 12.92 11.20 0.06
C GLN A 31 11.66 12.03 0.28
N ASN A 32 10.47 11.58 -0.16
CA ASN A 32 9.20 12.25 0.10
C ASN A 32 8.03 11.27 -0.05
N SER A 33 7.54 10.73 1.07
CA SER A 33 6.26 10.04 1.09
C SER A 33 5.13 11.08 1.12
N LYS A 34 4.22 11.02 0.16
CA LYS A 34 3.00 11.82 0.14
C LYS A 34 1.85 10.97 0.63
N GLU A 35 1.23 11.37 1.73
CA GLU A 35 -0.06 10.81 2.13
C GLU A 35 -1.10 11.19 1.07
N LEU A 36 -1.69 10.19 0.42
CA LEU A 36 -2.82 10.38 -0.49
C LEU A 36 -4.13 10.34 0.27
N PHE A 37 -4.24 9.38 1.19
CA PHE A 37 -5.42 9.14 2.00
C PHE A 37 -5.04 8.70 3.41
N PRO A 38 -5.54 9.34 4.47
CA PRO A 38 -5.15 9.04 5.86
C PRO A 38 -5.72 7.71 6.36
N GLN A 39 -7.01 7.43 6.14
CA GLN A 39 -7.66 6.14 6.42
C GLN A 39 -8.95 6.08 5.59
N ILE A 40 -8.99 5.23 4.57
CA ILE A 40 -10.19 5.02 3.74
C ILE A 40 -10.68 3.57 3.83
N PRO A 41 -11.99 3.31 3.65
CA PRO A 41 -12.55 1.96 3.65
C PRO A 41 -11.84 1.01 2.69
N THR A 42 -11.65 -0.24 3.11
CA THR A 42 -11.01 -1.31 2.32
C THR A 42 -11.56 -1.43 0.90
N THR A 43 -12.87 -1.27 0.71
CA THR A 43 -13.49 -1.30 -0.63
C THR A 43 -12.92 -0.22 -1.56
N LEU A 44 -12.72 0.99 -1.05
CA LEU A 44 -12.13 2.09 -1.81
C LEU A 44 -10.64 1.87 -2.09
N VAL A 45 -9.92 1.17 -1.21
CA VAL A 45 -8.53 0.79 -1.44
C VAL A 45 -8.43 -0.22 -2.59
N ILE A 46 -9.31 -1.23 -2.61
CA ILE A 46 -9.38 -2.22 -3.69
C ILE A 46 -9.74 -1.55 -5.02
N ASP A 47 -10.70 -0.63 -5.00
CA ASP A 47 -11.10 0.16 -6.18
C ASP A 47 -9.97 1.07 -6.68
N PHE A 48 -9.21 1.69 -5.77
CA PHE A 48 -8.06 2.53 -6.12
C PHE A 48 -7.02 1.75 -6.95
N PHE A 49 -6.79 0.49 -6.61
CA PHE A 49 -5.87 -0.38 -7.35
C PHE A 49 -6.55 -1.20 -8.47
N ALA A 50 -7.86 -1.02 -8.74
CA ALA A 50 -8.61 -1.81 -9.72
C ALA A 50 -8.03 -1.76 -11.14
N SER A 51 -7.58 -0.58 -11.56
CA SER A 51 -7.03 -0.37 -12.90
C SER A 51 -5.50 -0.45 -12.94
N ASN A 52 -4.86 -0.90 -11.86
CA ASN A 52 -3.41 -1.00 -11.75
C ASN A 52 -2.96 -2.47 -11.79
N SER A 53 -1.85 -2.73 -12.45
CA SER A 53 -1.12 -3.99 -12.32
C SER A 53 -0.29 -3.98 -11.04
N ILE A 54 -0.33 -5.05 -10.24
CA ILE A 54 0.47 -5.16 -9.01
C ILE A 54 1.78 -5.89 -9.33
N ASP A 55 2.80 -5.12 -9.70
CA ASP A 55 4.10 -5.64 -10.15
C ASP A 55 4.91 -6.25 -9.01
N GLU A 56 4.92 -5.59 -7.85
CA GLU A 56 5.54 -6.11 -6.63
C GLU A 56 4.61 -5.97 -5.44
N PHE A 57 4.60 -7.01 -4.60
CA PHE A 57 3.91 -7.06 -3.32
C PHE A 57 4.88 -7.52 -2.25
N LYS A 58 5.06 -6.72 -1.19
CA LYS A 58 5.89 -7.09 -0.02
C LYS A 58 5.18 -6.69 1.26
N GLN A 59 4.89 -7.65 2.12
CA GLN A 59 4.42 -7.37 3.47
C GLN A 59 5.62 -7.18 4.41
N LYS A 60 5.66 -6.08 5.15
CA LYS A 60 6.70 -5.78 6.15
C LYS A 60 6.03 -5.73 7.53
N ASN A 61 6.60 -6.46 8.49
CA ASN A 61 6.23 -6.47 9.92
C ASN A 61 4.70 -6.42 10.17
N ASP A 62 4.04 -7.58 10.20
CA ASP A 62 2.64 -7.85 10.61
C ASP A 62 1.51 -6.87 10.20
N SER A 63 1.76 -5.85 9.37
CA SER A 63 0.77 -4.79 9.15
C SER A 63 1.04 -3.93 7.91
N GLN A 64 2.29 -3.59 7.58
CA GLN A 64 2.54 -2.68 6.46
C GLN A 64 2.65 -3.44 5.14
N ILE A 65 2.00 -2.93 4.11
CA ILE A 65 2.07 -3.51 2.76
C ILE A 65 2.79 -2.53 1.85
N PHE A 66 3.85 -2.99 1.20
CA PHE A 66 4.54 -2.27 0.15
C PHE A 66 4.07 -2.80 -1.20
N LEU A 67 3.67 -1.88 -2.07
CA LEU A 67 3.26 -2.18 -3.43
C LEU A 67 4.14 -1.42 -4.41
N LYS A 68 4.48 -2.06 -5.52
CA LYS A 68 4.76 -1.35 -6.77
C LYS A 68 3.68 -1.69 -7.76
N THR A 69 3.12 -0.66 -8.37
CA THR A 69 2.01 -0.82 -9.30
C THR A 69 2.24 -0.01 -10.56
N THR A 70 1.86 -0.56 -11.71
CA THR A 70 1.87 0.14 -12.99
C THR A 70 0.44 0.57 -13.34
N GLY A 71 0.25 1.88 -13.53
CA GLY A 71 -1.03 2.48 -13.92
C GLY A 71 -1.35 2.30 -15.40
N ILE A 72 -2.55 2.72 -15.79
CA ILE A 72 -3.03 2.68 -17.19
C ILE A 72 -2.16 3.51 -18.14
N ASP A 73 -1.53 4.55 -17.62
CA ASP A 73 -0.59 5.45 -18.28
C ASP A 73 0.83 4.84 -18.39
N SER A 74 1.00 3.57 -18.02
CA SER A 74 2.28 2.84 -17.98
C SER A 74 3.33 3.43 -17.04
N VAL A 75 2.92 4.33 -16.13
CA VAL A 75 3.77 4.87 -15.08
C VAL A 75 3.72 3.95 -13.87
N GLN A 76 4.91 3.62 -13.35
CA GLN A 76 5.04 2.84 -12.14
C GLN A 76 5.07 3.76 -10.91
N TRP A 77 4.31 3.39 -9.90
CA TRP A 77 4.25 4.06 -8.62
C TRP A 77 4.55 3.08 -7.49
N SER A 78 5.12 3.57 -6.40
CA SER A 78 5.30 2.79 -5.19
C SER A 78 4.38 3.31 -4.08
N TYR A 79 3.77 2.38 -3.34
CA TYR A 79 2.83 2.67 -2.27
C TYR A 79 3.16 1.89 -1.00
N ILE A 80 2.79 2.48 0.14
CA ILE A 80 2.72 1.82 1.44
C ILE A 80 1.26 1.92 1.90
N LEU A 81 0.69 0.77 2.26
CA LEU A 81 -0.60 0.68 2.91
C LEU A 81 -0.40 0.41 4.39
N ILE A 82 -1.04 1.22 5.23
CA ILE A 82 -0.92 1.16 6.69
C ILE A 82 -2.30 0.91 7.31
N PRO A 83 -2.49 -0.19 8.06
CA PRO A 83 -3.76 -0.49 8.69
C PRO A 83 -3.98 0.41 9.92
N PRO A 84 -5.22 0.60 10.39
CA PRO A 84 -5.56 1.52 11.48
C PRO A 84 -4.90 1.15 12.82
N PHE A 85 -4.49 -0.11 12.98
CA PHE A 85 -3.86 -0.61 14.20
C PHE A 85 -2.33 -0.74 14.08
N SER A 86 -1.70 -0.16 13.06
CA SER A 86 -0.24 -0.09 12.95
C SER A 86 0.32 0.94 13.94
N HIS A 87 -0.02 0.75 15.22
CA HIS A 87 0.55 1.44 16.37
C HIS A 87 1.24 0.36 17.20
N SER A 88 2.56 0.29 17.07
CA SER A 88 3.45 -0.49 17.94
C SER A 88 4.78 0.27 17.91
N LYS A 89 5.26 0.96 18.94
CA LYS A 89 4.96 1.01 20.37
C LYS A 89 5.26 2.44 20.85
N THR A 90 4.42 3.04 21.69
CA THR A 90 4.91 4.06 22.62
C THR A 90 5.52 3.29 23.79
N GLU A 91 6.79 3.54 24.05
CA GLU A 91 7.57 2.90 25.11
C GLU A 91 6.95 3.16 26.49
N HIS A 92 7.06 2.16 27.37
CA HIS A 92 6.59 2.16 28.75
C HIS A 92 7.65 2.77 29.67
#